data_AF-G0HAN6-F1
#
_entry.id   AF-G0HAN6-F1
#
_cell.length_a   1.000
_cell.length_b   1.000
_cell.length_c   1.000
_cell.angle_alpha   90.00
_cell.angle_beta   90.00
_cell.angle_gamma   90.00
#
_symmetry.space_group_name_H-M   'P 1'
#
loop_
_entity.id
_entity.type
_entity.pdbx_description
1 polymer ?
#
loop_
_entity_poly.entity_id
_entity_poly.type
_entity_poly.pdbx_seq_one_letter_code
_entity_poly.pdbx_strand_id
1 'polypeptide(L)'
;MASATGTDTFSRTTSDIVILIARVAVGVTLLAHGWQKFFTNTIDGTSTFFESMDVPAATAAAIFAATVELVGGILLIVGLFTPVIAVLVVIDMIGAWWFVHSDAGTIFVDAGGYELVLVLAAGAALVGAVAGGRYSLDHLILARRKAA
;
A
#
# COMPACT_ATOMS: atom_id res chain seq x y z
N MET A 1 -45.28 9.66 12.08
CA MET A 1 -44.40 9.95 10.92
C MET A 1 -43.19 9.02 11.03
N ALA A 2 -42.81 8.43 9.90
CA ALA A 2 -42.18 7.12 9.81
C ALA A 2 -40.80 7.00 10.49
N SER A 3 -40.66 5.85 11.17
CA SER A 3 -39.45 5.11 11.53
C SER A 3 -38.19 5.51 10.74
N ALA A 4 -37.20 6.05 11.44
CA ALA A 4 -35.83 6.10 10.94
C ALA A 4 -35.32 4.67 10.87
N THR A 5 -35.33 4.10 9.67
CA THR A 5 -34.77 2.80 9.33
C THR A 5 -33.32 2.76 9.79
N GLY A 6 -33.06 1.95 10.82
CA GLY A 6 -31.72 1.62 11.27
C GLY A 6 -30.98 0.87 10.17
N THR A 7 -30.14 1.59 9.44
CA THR A 7 -28.92 1.00 8.91
C THR A 7 -27.90 1.11 10.02
N ASP A 8 -27.66 0.02 10.76
CA ASP A 8 -26.58 -0.09 11.72
C ASP A 8 -25.25 0.03 10.97
N THR A 9 -24.89 1.28 10.68
CA THR A 9 -23.55 1.66 10.28
C THR A 9 -22.65 1.35 11.46
N PHE A 10 -21.55 0.64 11.22
CA PHE A 10 -20.56 0.35 12.26
C PHE A 10 -20.29 1.60 13.09
N SER A 11 -20.18 1.44 14.42
CA SER A 11 -19.77 2.54 15.29
C SER A 11 -18.49 3.18 14.73
N ARG A 12 -18.38 4.51 14.79
CA ARG A 12 -17.21 5.24 14.26
C ARG A 12 -15.88 4.64 14.74
N THR A 13 -15.84 4.24 16.01
CA THR A 13 -14.68 3.57 16.61
C THR A 13 -14.35 2.25 15.91
N THR A 14 -15.35 1.44 15.58
CA THR A 14 -15.14 0.18 14.84
C THR A 14 -14.59 0.45 13.44
N SER A 15 -15.14 1.43 12.71
CA SER A 15 -14.61 1.84 11.40
C SER A 15 -13.16 2.29 11.49
N ASP A 16 -12.83 3.14 12.48
CA ASP A 16 -11.47 3.62 12.69
C ASP A 16 -10.48 2.50 13.00
N ILE A 17 -10.89 1.51 13.80
CA ILE A 17 -10.07 0.34 14.13
C ILE A 17 -9.84 -0.54 12.89
N VAL A 18 -10.87 -0.80 12.10
CA VAL A 18 -10.74 -1.61 10.88
C VAL A 18 -9.82 -0.93 9.87
N ILE A 19 -9.94 0.39 9.70
CA ILE A 19 -9.03 1.16 8.82
C ILE A 19 -7.59 1.10 9.35
N LEU A 20 -7.39 1.21 10.67
CA LEU A 20 -6.06 1.08 11.28
C LEU A 20 -5.46 -0.31 11.01
N ILE A 21 -6.23 -1.38 11.19
CA ILE A 21 -5.79 -2.76 10.93
C ILE A 21 -5.40 -2.91 9.45
N ALA A 22 -6.26 -2.48 8.53
CA ALA A 22 -5.99 -2.55 7.10
C ALA A 22 -4.70 -1.79 6.73
N ARG A 23 -4.54 -0.58 7.27
CA ARG A 23 -3.37 0.26 7.05
C ARG A 23 -2.08 -0.36 7.57
N VAL A 24 -2.11 -0.94 8.77
CA VAL A 24 -0.95 -1.63 9.35
C VAL A 24 -0.63 -2.90 8.57
N ALA A 25 -1.62 -3.70 8.20
CA ALA A 25 -1.40 -4.92 7.43
C ALA A 25 -0.75 -4.64 6.07
N VAL A 26 -1.31 -3.70 5.30
CA VAL A 26 -0.73 -3.27 4.01
C VAL A 26 0.68 -2.71 4.23
N GLY A 27 0.86 -1.82 5.20
CA GLY A 27 2.14 -1.17 5.45
C GLY A 27 3.24 -2.13 5.92
N VAL A 28 2.93 -3.14 6.75
CA VAL A 28 3.91 -4.16 7.18
C VAL A 28 4.35 -5.03 6.00
N THR A 29 3.42 -5.45 5.15
CA THR A 29 3.75 -6.24 3.96
C THR A 29 4.66 -5.46 3.01
N LEU A 30 4.32 -4.19 2.72
CA LEU A 30 5.18 -3.32 1.92
C LEU A 30 6.55 -3.11 2.56
N LEU A 31 6.61 -2.83 3.87
CA LEU A 31 7.86 -2.66 4.59
C LEU A 31 8.76 -3.89 4.43
N ALA A 32 8.21 -5.10 4.58
CA ALA A 32 8.95 -6.34 4.40
C ALA A 32 9.51 -6.50 2.97
N HIS A 33 8.71 -6.22 1.93
CA HIS A 33 9.18 -6.29 0.55
C HIS A 33 10.21 -5.21 0.20
N GLY A 34 10.00 -3.98 0.67
CA GLY A 34 10.97 -2.90 0.50
C GLY A 34 12.28 -3.19 1.22
N TRP A 35 12.21 -3.81 2.41
CA TRP A 35 13.39 -4.29 3.13
C TRP A 35 14.15 -5.34 2.34
N GLN A 36 13.45 -6.31 1.75
CA GLN A 36 14.08 -7.29 0.87
C GLN A 36 14.80 -6.62 -0.30
N LYS A 37 14.16 -5.67 -0.97
CA LYS A 37 14.77 -4.96 -2.12
C LYS A 37 16.00 -4.15 -1.74
N PHE A 38 16.04 -3.51 -0.57
CA PHE A 38 17.23 -2.75 -0.13
C PHE A 38 18.34 -3.62 0.46
N PHE A 39 18.01 -4.60 1.30
CA PHE A 39 18.97 -5.22 2.21
C PHE A 39 19.18 -6.72 1.98
N THR A 40 18.21 -7.42 1.40
CA THR A 40 18.33 -8.87 1.12
C THR A 40 18.77 -9.12 -0.31
N ASN A 41 18.01 -8.62 -1.27
CA ASN A 41 18.30 -8.73 -2.69
C ASN A 41 19.27 -7.65 -3.15
N THR A 42 19.34 -6.54 -2.40
CA THR A 42 20.01 -5.27 -2.78
C THR A 42 19.39 -4.62 -4.01
N ILE A 43 19.65 -3.32 -4.18
CA ILE A 43 19.17 -2.60 -5.38
C ILE A 43 19.78 -3.19 -6.64
N ASP A 44 21.06 -3.59 -6.63
CA ASP A 44 21.71 -4.20 -7.79
C ASP A 44 21.04 -5.53 -8.17
N GLY A 45 20.82 -6.42 -7.21
CA GLY A 45 20.15 -7.70 -7.47
C GLY A 45 18.70 -7.53 -7.93
N THR A 46 17.97 -6.58 -7.35
CA THR A 46 16.60 -6.26 -7.78
C THR A 46 16.59 -5.65 -9.20
N SER A 47 17.59 -4.82 -9.52
CA SER A 47 17.75 -4.24 -10.87
C SER A 47 17.99 -5.33 -11.89
N THR A 48 18.92 -6.25 -11.64
CA THR A 48 19.19 -7.39 -12.55
C THR A 48 17.94 -8.27 -12.74
N PHE A 49 17.17 -8.50 -11.68
CA PHE A 49 15.90 -9.23 -11.80
C PHE A 49 14.90 -8.47 -12.69
N PHE A 50 14.74 -7.17 -12.50
CA PHE A 50 13.87 -6.33 -13.32
C PHE A 50 14.33 -6.25 -14.79
N GLU A 51 15.64 -6.20 -15.05
CA GLU A 51 16.19 -6.30 -16.41
C GLU A 51 15.82 -7.63 -17.08
N SER A 52 15.89 -8.73 -16.33
CA SER A 52 15.52 -10.06 -16.87
C SER A 52 14.02 -10.21 -17.21
N MET A 53 13.19 -9.29 -16.72
CA MET A 53 11.76 -9.21 -16.97
C MET A 53 11.42 -8.04 -17.92
N ASP A 54 12.41 -7.50 -18.64
CA ASP A 54 12.27 -6.39 -19.59
C ASP A 54 11.63 -5.11 -18.99
N VAL A 55 11.78 -4.88 -17.67
CA VAL A 55 11.31 -3.66 -17.00
C VAL A 55 12.12 -2.46 -17.49
N PRO A 56 11.48 -1.40 -18.05
CA PRO A 56 12.18 -0.21 -18.49
C PRO A 56 12.89 0.51 -17.34
N ALA A 57 14.12 1.00 -17.60
CA ALA A 57 14.93 1.70 -16.61
C ALA A 57 15.04 0.94 -15.27
N ALA A 58 15.36 -0.36 -15.36
CA ALA A 58 15.30 -1.31 -14.25
C ALA A 58 15.91 -0.82 -12.93
N THR A 59 17.08 -0.17 -12.95
CA THR A 59 17.67 0.41 -11.73
C THR A 59 16.81 1.50 -11.11
N ALA A 60 16.28 2.41 -11.91
CA ALA A 60 15.38 3.46 -11.43
C ALA A 60 14.06 2.86 -10.91
N ALA A 61 13.52 1.86 -11.60
CA ALA A 61 12.34 1.12 -11.16
C ALA A 61 12.58 0.37 -9.84
N ALA A 62 13.74 -0.27 -9.67
CA ALA A 62 14.13 -0.97 -8.44
C ALA A 62 14.24 0.00 -7.26
N ILE A 63 14.89 1.16 -7.45
CA ILE A 63 14.98 2.21 -6.43
C ILE A 63 13.59 2.74 -6.07
N PHE A 64 12.75 3.00 -7.08
CA PHE A 64 11.38 3.47 -6.87
C PHE A 64 10.57 2.47 -6.05
N ALA A 65 10.49 1.22 -6.50
CA ALA A 65 9.73 0.16 -5.83
C ALA A 65 10.25 -0.06 -4.40
N ALA A 66 11.56 -0.20 -4.22
CA ALA A 66 12.16 -0.37 -2.89
C ALA A 66 11.82 0.80 -1.94
N THR A 67 11.89 2.04 -2.44
CA THR A 67 11.61 3.24 -1.64
C THR A 67 10.13 3.36 -1.29
N VAL A 68 9.24 3.18 -2.28
CA VAL A 68 7.80 3.27 -2.07
C VAL A 68 7.33 2.17 -1.13
N GLU A 69 7.82 0.94 -1.29
CA GLU A 69 7.45 -0.15 -0.40
C GLU A 69 7.99 0.05 1.02
N LEU A 70 9.27 0.40 1.17
CA LEU A 70 9.88 0.52 2.50
C LEU A 70 9.39 1.78 3.23
N VAL A 71 9.63 2.95 2.64
CA VAL A 71 9.29 4.25 3.26
C VAL A 71 7.79 4.45 3.25
N GLY A 72 7.13 4.14 2.13
CA GLY A 72 5.67 4.22 2.06
C GLY A 72 4.98 3.23 3.00
N GLY A 73 5.51 2.01 3.17
CA GLY A 73 5.02 1.06 4.18
C GLY A 73 5.05 1.63 5.60
N ILE A 74 6.18 2.24 5.99
CA ILE A 74 6.32 2.93 7.30
C ILE A 74 5.32 4.09 7.42
N LEU A 75 5.25 4.95 6.41
CA LEU A 75 4.36 6.11 6.39
C LEU A 75 2.88 5.71 6.45
N LEU A 76 2.50 4.61 5.77
CA LEU A 76 1.17 4.03 5.92
C LEU A 76 0.94 3.56 7.35
N ILE A 77 1.82 2.76 7.95
CA ILE A 77 1.65 2.28 9.33
C ILE A 77 1.31 3.43 10.29
N VAL A 78 2.11 4.50 10.27
CA VAL A 78 1.88 5.68 11.13
C VAL A 78 0.71 6.56 10.65
N GLY A 79 0.28 6.42 9.40
CA GLY A 79 -0.80 7.18 8.78
C GLY A 79 -0.39 8.62 8.51
N LEU A 80 0.76 8.82 7.86
CA LEU A 80 1.28 10.13 7.46
C LEU A 80 1.36 10.22 5.94
N PHE A 81 0.84 11.31 5.36
CA PHE A 81 0.68 11.49 3.92
C PHE A 81 -0.10 10.36 3.24
N THR A 82 -1.08 9.78 3.95
CA THR A 82 -1.77 8.53 3.59
C THR A 82 -2.31 8.54 2.16
N PRO A 83 -3.02 9.59 1.68
CA PRO A 83 -3.55 9.59 0.32
C PRO A 83 -2.46 9.61 -0.75
N VAL A 84 -1.35 10.34 -0.50
CA VAL A 84 -0.23 10.45 -1.44
C VAL A 84 0.51 9.12 -1.52
N ILE A 85 0.83 8.52 -0.37
CA ILE A 85 1.52 7.24 -0.31
C ILE A 85 0.66 6.13 -0.91
N ALA A 86 -0.65 6.13 -0.68
CA ALA A 86 -1.57 5.18 -1.30
C ALA A 86 -1.51 5.21 -2.84
N VAL A 87 -1.47 6.40 -3.45
CA VAL A 87 -1.34 6.54 -4.91
C VAL A 87 0.00 5.97 -5.40
N LEU A 88 1.10 6.28 -4.71
CA LEU A 88 2.42 5.75 -5.07
C LEU A 88 2.45 4.22 -5.00
N VAL A 89 1.89 3.64 -3.94
CA VAL A 89 1.79 2.17 -3.79
C VAL A 89 0.93 1.57 -4.90
N VAL A 90 -0.22 2.19 -5.23
CA VAL A 90 -1.07 1.68 -6.34
C VAL A 90 -0.31 1.69 -7.66
N ILE A 91 0.43 2.76 -7.97
CA ILE A 91 1.26 2.85 -9.18
C ILE A 91 2.32 1.75 -9.18
N ASP A 92 3.00 1.56 -8.05
CA ASP A 92 4.02 0.52 -7.88
C ASP A 92 3.44 -0.89 -8.09
N MET A 93 2.30 -1.21 -7.48
CA MET A 93 1.62 -2.49 -7.64
C MET A 93 1.11 -2.73 -9.07
N ILE A 94 0.67 -1.69 -9.78
CA ILE A 94 0.30 -1.79 -11.21
C ILE A 94 1.53 -2.12 -12.05
N GLY A 95 2.67 -1.48 -11.79
CA GLY A 95 3.93 -1.79 -12.44
C GLY A 95 4.36 -3.23 -12.18
N ALA A 96 4.33 -3.67 -10.92
CA ALA A 96 4.64 -5.04 -10.55
C ALA A 96 3.71 -6.04 -11.24
N TRP A 97 2.40 -5.77 -11.29
CA TRP A 97 1.48 -6.63 -12.03
C TRP A 97 1.85 -6.71 -13.52
N TRP A 98 2.01 -5.56 -14.18
CA TRP A 98 2.21 -5.48 -15.62
C TRP A 98 3.50 -6.12 -16.09
N PHE A 99 4.61 -5.93 -15.37
CA PHE A 99 5.92 -6.39 -15.84
C PHE A 99 6.37 -7.71 -15.22
N VAL A 100 5.84 -8.08 -14.04
CA VAL A 100 6.35 -9.26 -13.30
C VAL A 100 5.33 -10.39 -13.25
N HIS A 101 4.03 -10.08 -13.17
CA HIS A 101 3.00 -11.08 -12.85
C HIS A 101 1.94 -11.31 -13.94
N SER A 102 1.85 -10.48 -14.98
CA SER A 102 0.80 -10.57 -16.02
C SER A 102 0.84 -11.89 -16.79
N ASP A 103 2.05 -12.39 -17.03
CA ASP A 103 2.29 -13.53 -17.93
C ASP A 103 2.24 -14.87 -17.21
N ALA A 104 2.08 -14.87 -15.88
CA ALA A 104 2.00 -16.09 -15.07
C ALA A 104 0.78 -16.96 -15.41
N GLY A 105 -0.25 -16.40 -16.06
CA GLY A 105 -1.47 -17.13 -16.46
C GLY A 105 -2.33 -17.61 -15.28
N THR A 106 -2.03 -17.16 -14.07
CA THR A 106 -2.68 -17.57 -12.83
C THR A 106 -2.75 -16.39 -11.85
N ILE A 107 -3.73 -16.44 -10.95
CA ILE A 107 -3.82 -15.47 -9.85
C ILE A 107 -2.92 -15.87 -8.67
N PHE A 108 -2.68 -17.17 -8.46
CA PHE A 108 -2.09 -17.67 -7.23
C PHE A 108 -0.58 -17.38 -7.13
N VAL A 109 -0.17 -16.84 -5.98
CA VAL A 109 1.20 -16.34 -5.73
C VAL A 109 2.27 -17.44 -5.75
N ASP A 110 1.91 -18.68 -5.39
CA ASP A 110 2.81 -19.84 -5.37
C ASP A 110 3.31 -20.22 -6.78
N ALA A 111 2.52 -19.88 -7.80
CA ALA A 111 2.87 -20.02 -9.21
C ALA A 111 3.27 -18.69 -9.87
N GLY A 112 3.64 -17.68 -9.08
CA GLY A 112 4.05 -16.36 -9.58
C GLY A 112 2.91 -15.44 -10.01
N GLY A 113 1.66 -15.77 -9.65
CA GLY A 113 0.48 -14.99 -9.99
C GLY A 113 0.36 -13.65 -9.25
N TYR A 114 -0.69 -12.90 -9.59
CA TYR A 114 -0.85 -11.49 -9.23
C TYR A 114 -1.71 -11.22 -7.98
N GLU A 115 -2.11 -12.25 -7.22
CA GLU A 115 -2.97 -12.12 -6.03
C GLU A 115 -2.46 -11.07 -5.05
N LEU A 116 -1.17 -11.13 -4.68
CA LEU A 116 -0.61 -10.24 -3.67
C LEU A 116 -0.61 -8.77 -4.12
N VAL A 117 -0.13 -8.49 -5.33
CA VAL A 117 -0.08 -7.12 -5.86
C VAL A 117 -1.48 -6.53 -6.03
N LEU A 118 -2.47 -7.35 -6.42
CA LEU A 118 -3.87 -6.94 -6.49
C LEU A 118 -4.42 -6.54 -5.12
N VAL A 119 -4.23 -7.39 -4.10
CA VAL A 119 -4.73 -7.12 -2.74
C VAL A 119 -4.05 -5.90 -2.12
N LEU A 120 -2.75 -5.73 -2.33
CA LEU A 120 -2.02 -4.55 -1.86
C LEU A 120 -2.48 -3.27 -2.56
N ALA A 121 -2.68 -3.29 -3.88
CA ALA A 121 -3.21 -2.14 -4.63
C ALA A 121 -4.61 -1.75 -4.13
N ALA A 122 -5.51 -2.73 -4.00
CA ALA A 122 -6.87 -2.49 -3.53
C ALA A 122 -6.90 -1.98 -2.08
N GLY A 123 -6.08 -2.58 -1.20
CA GLY A 123 -5.96 -2.17 0.20
C GLY A 123 -5.40 -0.76 0.34
N ALA A 124 -4.35 -0.41 -0.40
CA ALA A 124 -3.77 0.92 -0.42
C ALA A 124 -4.78 1.95 -0.95
N ALA A 125 -5.46 1.67 -2.06
CA ALA A 125 -6.49 2.54 -2.62
C ALA A 125 -7.63 2.80 -1.62
N LEU A 126 -8.12 1.76 -0.94
CA LEU A 126 -9.16 1.89 0.07
C LEU A 126 -8.72 2.76 1.25
N VAL A 127 -7.54 2.48 1.81
CA VAL A 127 -6.99 3.24 2.96
C VAL A 127 -6.73 4.70 2.58
N GLY A 128 -6.22 4.95 1.37
CA GLY A 128 -6.02 6.29 0.83
C GLY A 128 -7.33 7.06 0.66
N ALA A 129 -8.37 6.41 0.12
CA ALA A 129 -9.68 7.02 -0.11
C ALA A 129 -10.38 7.46 1.18
N VAL A 130 -10.15 6.74 2.30
CA VAL A 130 -10.69 7.10 3.63
C VAL A 130 -9.72 7.95 4.47
N ALA A 131 -8.64 8.47 3.86
CA ALA A 131 -7.62 9.32 4.50
C ALA A 131 -7.01 8.72 5.78
N GLY A 132 -6.89 7.39 5.85
CA GLY A 132 -6.21 6.69 6.94
C GLY A 132 -6.97 6.60 8.28
N GLY A 133 -8.19 7.14 8.42
CA GLY A 133 -9.01 7.05 9.65
C GLY A 133 -8.48 7.89 10.83
N ARG A 134 -9.19 7.91 11.98
CA ARG A 134 -8.86 8.85 13.09
C ARG A 134 -7.50 8.64 13.73
N TYR A 135 -6.97 7.42 13.67
CA TYR A 135 -5.69 7.03 14.27
C TYR A 135 -4.50 7.28 13.33
N SER A 136 -4.68 8.08 12.28
CA SER A 136 -3.59 8.55 11.41
C SER A 136 -2.94 9.82 11.97
N LEU A 137 -1.64 10.00 11.74
CA LEU A 137 -0.97 11.27 12.02
C LEU A 137 -1.58 12.42 11.19
N ASP A 138 -2.02 12.15 9.96
CA ASP A 138 -2.74 13.12 9.11
C ASP A 138 -3.95 13.71 9.85
N HIS A 139 -4.78 12.85 10.47
CA HIS A 139 -5.95 13.29 11.22
C HIS A 139 -5.56 14.14 12.44
N LEU A 140 -4.55 13.71 13.20
CA LEU A 140 -4.09 14.41 14.40
C LEU A 140 -3.50 15.80 14.09
N ILE A 141 -2.76 15.93 12.98
CA ILE A 141 -2.20 17.20 12.53
C ILE A 141 -3.32 18.16 12.11
N LEU A 142 -4.29 17.68 11.31
CA LEU A 142 -5.43 18.48 10.87
C LEU A 142 -6.32 18.91 12.04
N ALA A 143 -6.55 18.04 13.02
CA ALA A 143 -7.32 18.37 14.23
C ALA A 143 -6.64 19.47 15.06
N ARG A 144 -5.32 19.40 15.24
CA ARG A 144 -4.54 20.45 15.93
C ARG A 144 -4.61 21.80 15.21
N ARG A 145 -4.49 21.82 13.88
CA ARG A 145 -4.57 23.06 13.08
C ARG A 145 -5.94 23.75 13.16
N LYS A 146 -7.02 23.00 13.43
CA LYS A 146 -8.36 23.58 13.61
C LYS A 146 -8.60 24.16 15.00
N ALA A 147 -7.77 23.78 15.97
CA ALA A 147 -7.89 24.20 17.37
C ALA A 147 -6.98 25.40 17.72
N ALA A 148 -6.07 25.79 16.81
CA ALA A 148 -5.19 26.95 16.91
C ALA A 148 -5.77 28.12 16.11
#